data_AF-A0A5C5Z1A7-F1
#
_entry.id   AF-A0A5C5Z1A7-F1
#
_cell.length_a   1.000
_cell.length_b   1.000
_cell.length_c   1.000
_cell.angle_alpha   90.00
_cell.angle_beta   90.00
_cell.angle_gamma   90.00
#
_symmetry.space_group_name_H-M   'P 1'
#
loop_
_entity.id
_entity.type
_entity.pdbx_description
1 polymer ?
#
loop_
_entity_poly.entity_id
_entity_poly.type
_entity_poly.pdbx_seq_one_letter_code
_entity_poly.pdbx_strand_id
1 'polypeptide(L)'
;MSASNRASLITKLFTALKKHYTPTPQQPPRPLLEHMLYASLLQDAPAELADEGMAKCEQDFFDWNEVRVTTISELSQVLSRLPDPVKAATRVKSNLQSVFEEFYTFDIDHLKKDNLGKAVAKFEKMPGVTPFVLSYTVQHGLGGHSIPVDYSAMVILMVTEIASQPEAAGGKVPGLERAIPKSKGIEFSDLLHQAGVALSNSTKDKKARALVDEVAKGSSQRLDEWLSGKKAAKKRVAKRKAAQAQAAKEEAELAAEEEKAAKSKKTSKSTKKSASKTEAAAAQPAKDAKSTAKAKAKSVKPPKKADEAESEAAKKKPTTKKATAAKKETPTKKAPTPKKASAASKPTSTSQPTAKKKKTVKKSAKPLASEPKATSKKSNSRKLTKRKPR
;
A
#
# COMPACT_ATOMS: atom_id res chain seq x y z
N MET A 1 -4.61 5.58 27.27
CA MET A 1 -5.01 4.16 27.12
C MET A 1 -3.86 3.25 27.54
N SER A 2 -4.13 2.12 28.20
CA SER A 2 -3.12 1.07 28.42
C SER A 2 -3.02 0.16 27.19
N ALA A 3 -1.84 -0.41 26.93
CA ALA A 3 -1.60 -1.26 25.76
C ALA A 3 -2.50 -2.52 25.74
N SER A 4 -2.80 -3.09 26.91
CA SER A 4 -3.74 -4.22 27.06
C SER A 4 -5.16 -3.85 26.64
N ASN A 5 -5.67 -2.69 27.07
CA ASN A 5 -7.02 -2.26 26.67
C ASN A 5 -7.12 -2.03 25.16
N ARG A 6 -6.12 -1.37 24.55
CA ARG A 6 -6.01 -1.17 23.10
C ARG A 6 -6.05 -2.50 22.33
N ALA A 7 -5.29 -3.50 22.76
CA ALA A 7 -5.30 -4.83 22.12
C ALA A 7 -6.68 -5.52 22.21
N SER A 8 -7.41 -5.34 23.32
CA SER A 8 -8.78 -5.85 23.46
C SER A 8 -9.75 -5.17 22.48
N LEU A 9 -9.63 -3.85 22.27
CA LEU A 9 -10.46 -3.08 21.35
C LEU A 9 -10.17 -3.45 19.88
N ILE A 10 -8.89 -3.64 19.52
CA ILE A 10 -8.51 -4.13 18.18
C ILE A 10 -9.09 -5.54 17.91
N THR A 11 -9.11 -6.41 18.92
CA THR A 11 -9.67 -7.77 18.80
C THR A 11 -11.21 -7.74 18.65
N LYS A 12 -11.90 -6.86 19.38
CA LYS A 12 -13.33 -6.57 19.19
C LYS A 12 -13.62 -6.01 17.80
N LEU A 13 -12.84 -5.04 17.34
CA LEU A 13 -12.94 -4.48 15.98
C LEU A 13 -12.82 -5.57 14.92
N PHE A 14 -11.84 -6.46 15.01
CA PHE A 14 -11.73 -7.57 14.05
C PHE A 14 -12.93 -8.54 14.10
N THR A 15 -13.54 -8.74 15.27
CA THR A 15 -14.73 -9.56 15.44
C THR A 15 -15.97 -8.90 14.81
N ALA A 16 -16.15 -7.58 15.00
CA ALA A 16 -17.23 -6.81 14.38
C ALA A 16 -17.06 -6.68 12.85
N LEU A 17 -15.81 -6.47 12.38
CA LEU A 17 -15.47 -6.45 10.95
C LEU A 17 -15.94 -7.72 10.23
N LYS A 18 -15.61 -8.90 10.78
CA LYS A 18 -16.06 -10.20 10.26
C LYS A 18 -17.57 -10.45 10.27
N LYS A 19 -18.35 -9.69 11.05
CA LYS A 19 -19.82 -9.78 11.07
C LYS A 19 -20.49 -8.94 9.99
N HIS A 20 -19.91 -7.77 9.69
CA HIS A 20 -20.53 -6.76 8.83
C HIS A 20 -20.00 -6.75 7.39
N TYR A 21 -18.79 -7.26 7.18
CA TYR A 21 -18.04 -7.23 5.92
C TYR A 21 -17.49 -8.62 5.59
N THR A 22 -17.31 -8.91 4.30
CA THR A 22 -16.83 -10.20 3.79
C THR A 22 -15.49 -10.00 3.09
N PRO A 23 -14.44 -10.78 3.39
CA PRO A 23 -13.12 -10.56 2.80
C PRO A 23 -13.17 -10.59 1.27
N THR A 24 -12.52 -9.61 0.63
CA THR A 24 -12.31 -9.55 -0.82
C THR A 24 -11.55 -10.80 -1.27
N PRO A 25 -11.82 -11.37 -2.46
CA PRO A 25 -11.02 -12.45 -3.02
C PRO A 25 -9.52 -12.13 -3.05
N GLN A 26 -8.69 -13.17 -2.92
CA GLN A 26 -7.23 -13.04 -2.99
C GLN A 26 -6.83 -12.46 -4.36
N GLN A 27 -6.41 -11.20 -4.36
CA GLN A 27 -5.88 -10.49 -5.54
C GLN A 27 -4.72 -11.27 -6.17
N PRO A 28 -4.57 -11.25 -7.52
CA PRO A 28 -3.52 -11.98 -8.22
C PRO A 28 -2.12 -11.47 -7.83
N PRO A 29 -1.07 -12.30 -7.96
CA PRO A 29 0.30 -11.87 -7.72
C PRO A 29 0.73 -10.82 -8.76
N ARG A 30 1.27 -9.69 -8.30
CA ARG A 30 1.74 -8.59 -9.16
C ARG A 30 3.24 -8.30 -8.91
N PRO A 31 3.94 -7.64 -9.86
CA PRO A 31 5.18 -6.93 -9.58
C PRO A 31 5.07 -5.96 -8.40
N LEU A 32 6.19 -5.69 -7.72
CA LEU A 32 6.24 -4.81 -6.55
C LEU A 32 5.77 -3.39 -6.87
N LEU A 33 6.13 -2.88 -8.06
CA LEU A 33 5.66 -1.59 -8.54
C LEU A 33 4.12 -1.58 -8.62
N GLU A 34 3.52 -2.55 -9.31
CA GLU A 34 2.07 -2.64 -9.46
C GLU A 34 1.33 -2.75 -8.12
N HIS A 35 1.89 -3.43 -7.11
CA HIS A 35 1.31 -3.41 -5.76
C HIS A 35 1.28 -1.99 -5.15
N MET A 36 2.27 -1.15 -5.44
CA MET A 36 2.31 0.26 -5.01
C MET A 36 1.37 1.15 -5.84
N LEU A 37 1.25 0.91 -7.15
CA LEU A 37 0.33 1.63 -8.02
C LEU A 37 -1.13 1.29 -7.68
N TYR A 38 -1.44 0.01 -7.52
CA TYR A 38 -2.75 -0.46 -7.07
C TYR A 38 -3.12 0.14 -5.71
N ALA A 39 -2.19 0.20 -4.74
CA ALA A 39 -2.43 0.89 -3.47
C ALA A 39 -2.73 2.39 -3.64
N SER A 40 -2.14 3.03 -4.65
CA SER A 40 -2.36 4.45 -4.98
C SER A 40 -3.76 4.72 -5.56
N LEU A 41 -4.37 3.71 -6.20
CA LEU A 41 -5.76 3.71 -6.66
C LEU A 41 -6.73 3.35 -5.52
N LEU A 42 -6.42 2.27 -4.79
CA LEU A 42 -7.22 1.71 -3.68
C LEU A 42 -7.39 2.69 -2.51
N GLN A 43 -6.41 3.54 -2.23
CA GLN A 43 -6.49 4.45 -1.08
C GLN A 43 -7.73 5.35 -1.15
N ASP A 44 -8.59 5.25 -0.13
CA ASP A 44 -9.87 5.95 0.00
C ASP A 44 -10.94 5.53 -1.05
N ALA A 45 -10.79 4.38 -1.74
CA ALA A 45 -11.68 3.89 -2.80
C ALA A 45 -12.07 2.39 -2.68
N PRO A 46 -13.23 1.95 -3.22
CA PRO A 46 -13.61 0.54 -3.32
C PRO A 46 -12.61 -0.28 -4.16
N ALA A 47 -12.37 -1.54 -3.77
CA ALA A 47 -11.47 -2.45 -4.50
C ALA A 47 -11.89 -2.64 -5.98
N GLU A 48 -13.19 -2.84 -6.24
CA GLU A 48 -13.74 -2.99 -7.60
C GLU A 48 -13.38 -1.84 -8.54
N LEU A 49 -13.35 -0.60 -8.02
CA LEU A 49 -13.01 0.59 -8.80
C LEU A 49 -11.49 0.81 -8.89
N ALA A 50 -10.72 0.30 -7.94
CA ALA A 50 -9.26 0.26 -8.03
C ALA A 50 -8.80 -0.79 -9.05
N ASP A 51 -9.45 -1.95 -9.11
CA ASP A 51 -9.23 -3.00 -10.11
C ASP A 51 -9.59 -2.49 -11.52
N GLU A 52 -10.75 -1.84 -11.69
CA GLU A 52 -11.12 -1.23 -12.98
C GLU A 52 -10.15 -0.10 -13.39
N GLY A 53 -9.76 0.77 -12.44
CA GLY A 53 -8.80 1.84 -12.69
C GLY A 53 -7.41 1.32 -13.07
N MET A 54 -6.97 0.21 -12.46
CA MET A 54 -5.70 -0.44 -12.77
C MET A 54 -5.74 -1.06 -14.17
N ALA A 55 -6.78 -1.85 -14.47
CA ALA A 55 -6.96 -2.49 -15.77
C ALA A 55 -7.08 -1.46 -16.92
N LYS A 56 -7.67 -0.30 -16.67
CA LYS A 56 -7.68 0.82 -17.63
C LYS A 56 -6.30 1.44 -17.85
N CYS A 57 -5.51 1.63 -16.81
CA CYS A 57 -4.12 2.08 -16.99
C CYS A 57 -3.27 1.05 -17.74
N GLU A 58 -3.53 -0.25 -17.55
CA GLU A 58 -2.89 -1.37 -18.28
C GLU A 58 -3.40 -1.53 -19.73
N GLN A 59 -4.52 -0.87 -20.10
CA GLN A 59 -5.13 -0.93 -21.44
C GLN A 59 -4.86 0.34 -22.26
N ASP A 60 -4.97 1.53 -21.64
CA ASP A 60 -4.95 2.83 -22.33
C ASP A 60 -3.51 3.39 -22.49
N PHE A 61 -2.52 2.79 -21.81
CA PHE A 61 -1.10 3.16 -21.89
C PHE A 61 -0.23 1.92 -22.15
N PHE A 62 0.84 2.08 -22.93
CA PHE A 62 1.73 0.97 -23.31
C PHE A 62 2.64 0.50 -22.16
N ASP A 63 3.09 1.43 -21.31
CA ASP A 63 3.89 1.10 -20.13
C ASP A 63 3.77 2.13 -18.98
N TRP A 64 4.38 1.81 -17.84
CA TRP A 64 4.43 2.70 -16.67
C TRP A 64 5.29 3.96 -16.88
N ASN A 65 6.11 4.02 -17.93
CA ASN A 65 6.84 5.23 -18.30
C ASN A 65 5.92 6.25 -18.98
N GLU A 66 4.99 5.79 -19.83
CA GLU A 66 3.95 6.60 -20.45
C GLU A 66 3.04 7.21 -19.38
N VAL A 67 2.47 6.38 -18.49
CA VAL A 67 1.64 6.84 -17.35
C VAL A 67 2.35 7.91 -16.50
N ARG A 68 3.68 7.83 -16.37
CA ARG A 68 4.50 8.81 -15.65
C ARG A 68 4.61 10.13 -16.41
N VAL A 69 4.67 10.17 -17.74
CA VAL A 69 4.78 11.42 -18.51
C VAL A 69 3.41 12.08 -18.76
N THR A 70 2.35 11.28 -18.98
CA THR A 70 0.94 11.70 -19.13
C THR A 70 0.49 12.76 -18.10
N THR A 71 -0.35 13.71 -18.49
CA THR A 71 -0.80 14.76 -17.57
C THR A 71 -1.75 14.22 -16.48
N ILE A 72 -1.84 14.94 -15.35
CA ILE A 72 -2.81 14.60 -14.29
C ILE A 72 -4.25 14.67 -14.84
N SER A 73 -4.52 15.55 -15.81
CA SER A 73 -5.85 15.69 -16.43
C SER A 73 -6.27 14.45 -17.21
N GLU A 74 -5.41 13.95 -18.11
CA GLU A 74 -5.66 12.75 -18.91
C GLU A 74 -5.79 11.51 -18.01
N LEU A 75 -4.86 11.32 -17.07
CA LEU A 75 -4.92 10.20 -16.12
C LEU A 75 -6.17 10.28 -15.21
N SER A 76 -6.67 11.48 -14.91
CA SER A 76 -7.95 11.66 -14.19
C SER A 76 -9.18 11.33 -15.04
N GLN A 77 -9.10 11.40 -16.37
CA GLN A 77 -10.18 10.99 -17.28
C GLN A 77 -10.25 9.46 -17.37
N VAL A 78 -9.10 8.78 -17.50
CA VAL A 78 -8.98 7.32 -17.43
C VAL A 78 -9.53 6.79 -16.09
N LEU A 79 -9.11 7.40 -14.99
CA LEU A 79 -9.50 7.04 -13.62
C LEU A 79 -10.86 7.63 -13.16
N SER A 80 -11.65 8.22 -14.06
CA SER A 80 -12.84 9.03 -13.76
C SER A 80 -13.95 8.39 -12.93
N ARG A 81 -13.95 7.06 -12.75
CA ARG A 81 -14.90 6.34 -11.90
C ARG A 81 -14.49 6.25 -10.42
N LEU A 82 -13.25 6.57 -10.06
CA LEU A 82 -12.81 6.61 -8.66
C LEU A 82 -13.49 7.77 -7.89
N PRO A 83 -13.69 7.67 -6.55
CA PRO A 83 -14.32 8.72 -5.76
C PRO A 83 -13.59 10.08 -5.77
N ASP A 84 -12.29 10.09 -6.05
CA ASP A 84 -11.50 11.29 -6.28
C ASP A 84 -10.39 11.00 -7.32
N PRO A 85 -10.69 11.14 -8.63
CA PRO A 85 -9.77 10.73 -9.69
C PRO A 85 -8.51 11.59 -9.73
N VAL A 86 -8.62 12.88 -9.37
CA VAL A 86 -7.48 13.81 -9.37
C VAL A 86 -6.47 13.44 -8.29
N LYS A 87 -6.94 13.07 -7.07
CA LYS A 87 -6.03 12.54 -6.04
C LYS A 87 -5.41 11.21 -6.45
N ALA A 88 -6.19 10.29 -7.03
CA ALA A 88 -5.68 9.00 -7.46
C ALA A 88 -4.59 9.15 -8.54
N ALA A 89 -4.86 9.92 -9.60
CA ALA A 89 -3.91 10.25 -10.66
C ALA A 89 -2.64 10.93 -10.10
N THR A 90 -2.80 11.87 -9.17
CA THR A 90 -1.66 12.54 -8.51
C THR A 90 -0.80 11.54 -7.73
N ARG A 91 -1.41 10.66 -6.92
CA ARG A 91 -0.68 9.61 -6.16
C ARG A 91 0.08 8.67 -7.09
N VAL A 92 -0.58 8.16 -8.14
CA VAL A 92 0.04 7.27 -9.14
C VAL A 92 1.24 7.93 -9.81
N LYS A 93 1.07 9.14 -10.36
CA LYS A 93 2.16 9.87 -11.05
C LYS A 93 3.32 10.23 -10.11
N SER A 94 3.05 10.67 -8.88
CA SER A 94 4.09 10.97 -7.89
C SER A 94 4.88 9.72 -7.46
N ASN A 95 4.20 8.58 -7.30
CA ASN A 95 4.86 7.33 -6.90
C ASN A 95 5.68 6.73 -8.05
N LEU A 96 5.18 6.82 -9.29
CA LEU A 96 5.95 6.48 -10.50
C LEU A 96 7.21 7.34 -10.66
N GLN A 97 7.08 8.66 -10.48
CA GLN A 97 8.23 9.57 -10.59
C GLN A 97 9.28 9.28 -9.51
N SER A 98 8.86 9.05 -8.26
CA SER A 98 9.79 8.79 -7.16
C SER A 98 10.50 7.43 -7.25
N VAL A 99 9.83 6.39 -7.78
CA VAL A 99 10.48 5.12 -8.12
C VAL A 99 11.49 5.30 -9.25
N PHE A 100 11.17 6.09 -10.28
CA PHE A 100 12.10 6.39 -11.36
C PHE A 100 13.33 7.17 -10.86
N GLU A 101 13.16 8.14 -9.95
CA GLU A 101 14.26 8.95 -9.40
C GLU A 101 15.20 8.16 -8.47
N GLU A 102 14.70 7.22 -7.66
CA GLU A 102 15.53 6.37 -6.78
C GLU A 102 16.20 5.21 -7.54
N PHE A 103 15.50 4.58 -8.49
CA PHE A 103 15.94 3.30 -9.09
C PHE A 103 16.32 3.35 -10.57
N TYR A 104 15.93 4.40 -11.31
CA TYR A 104 16.11 4.51 -12.77
C TYR A 104 15.47 3.34 -13.58
N THR A 105 14.57 2.59 -12.96
CA THR A 105 13.84 1.47 -13.56
C THR A 105 12.47 1.30 -12.89
N PHE A 106 11.54 0.68 -13.61
CA PHE A 106 10.24 0.25 -13.09
C PHE A 106 10.27 -1.21 -12.58
N ASP A 107 11.29 -2.00 -12.92
CA ASP A 107 11.54 -3.31 -12.29
C ASP A 107 12.26 -3.15 -10.94
N ILE A 108 11.45 -3.01 -9.90
CA ILE A 108 11.87 -2.97 -8.51
C ILE A 108 11.69 -4.32 -7.79
N ASP A 109 11.40 -5.43 -8.51
CA ASP A 109 11.13 -6.74 -7.88
C ASP A 109 12.37 -7.34 -7.20
N HIS A 110 13.57 -6.83 -7.54
CA HIS A 110 14.81 -7.09 -6.81
C HIS A 110 14.69 -6.75 -5.30
N LEU A 111 13.90 -5.74 -4.93
CA LEU A 111 13.68 -5.35 -3.53
C LEU A 111 12.96 -6.41 -2.70
N LYS A 112 12.22 -7.35 -3.33
CA LYS A 112 11.59 -8.49 -2.64
C LYS A 112 12.63 -9.46 -2.03
N LYS A 113 13.90 -9.37 -2.46
CA LYS A 113 15.03 -10.17 -1.97
C LYS A 113 15.94 -9.39 -1.00
N ASP A 114 15.77 -8.07 -0.92
CA ASP A 114 16.54 -7.19 -0.04
C ASP A 114 16.10 -7.35 1.42
N ASN A 115 16.87 -6.76 2.34
CA ASN A 115 16.42 -6.65 3.73
C ASN A 115 15.17 -5.75 3.82
N LEU A 116 14.05 -6.29 4.33
CA LEU A 116 12.77 -5.61 4.45
C LEU A 116 12.88 -4.19 5.06
N GLY A 117 13.67 -4.02 6.12
CA GLY A 117 13.86 -2.71 6.75
C GLY A 117 14.59 -1.70 5.86
N LYS A 118 15.53 -2.16 5.03
CA LYS A 118 16.18 -1.31 4.02
C LYS A 118 15.22 -0.93 2.90
N ALA A 119 14.38 -1.85 2.43
CA ALA A 119 13.38 -1.57 1.40
C ALA A 119 12.34 -0.54 1.91
N VAL A 120 11.79 -0.75 3.11
CA VAL A 120 10.89 0.20 3.79
C VAL A 120 11.54 1.59 3.90
N ALA A 121 12.79 1.67 4.35
CA ALA A 121 13.50 2.93 4.53
C ALA A 121 13.90 3.66 3.23
N LYS A 122 13.71 3.04 2.05
CA LYS A 122 13.72 3.74 0.76
C LYS A 122 12.34 4.35 0.49
N PHE A 123 11.28 3.54 0.53
CA PHE A 123 9.91 4.00 0.30
C PHE A 123 9.44 5.08 1.30
N GLU A 124 9.89 5.06 2.56
CA GLU A 124 9.62 6.11 3.56
C GLU A 124 10.26 7.48 3.25
N LYS A 125 11.22 7.54 2.32
CA LYS A 125 11.89 8.79 1.90
C LYS A 125 11.36 9.35 0.57
N MET A 126 10.63 8.55 -0.19
CA MET A 126 10.10 8.94 -1.49
C MET A 126 8.97 9.96 -1.33
N PRO A 127 8.97 11.10 -2.05
CA PRO A 127 7.85 12.02 -2.03
C PRO A 127 6.59 11.38 -2.61
N GLY A 128 5.42 11.80 -2.13
CA GLY A 128 4.12 11.29 -2.59
C GLY A 128 3.69 9.91 -2.05
N VAL A 129 4.63 9.07 -1.60
CA VAL A 129 4.33 7.76 -0.98
C VAL A 129 3.60 7.98 0.33
N THR A 130 2.30 7.65 0.37
CA THR A 130 1.48 7.82 1.56
C THR A 130 1.69 6.67 2.56
N PRO A 131 1.39 6.86 3.86
CA PRO A 131 1.45 5.77 4.83
C PRO A 131 0.59 4.54 4.46
N PHE A 132 -0.55 4.75 3.78
CA PHE A 132 -1.36 3.66 3.24
C PHE A 132 -0.64 2.91 2.12
N VAL A 133 -0.13 3.63 1.12
CA VAL A 133 0.60 3.05 -0.03
C VAL A 133 1.82 2.27 0.45
N LEU A 134 2.59 2.83 1.38
CA LEU A 134 3.71 2.15 2.03
C LEU A 134 3.26 0.86 2.72
N SER A 135 2.33 0.93 3.67
CA SER A 135 1.89 -0.24 4.45
C SER A 135 1.29 -1.34 3.57
N TYR A 136 0.53 -0.98 2.51
CA TYR A 136 0.01 -1.94 1.54
C TYR A 136 1.13 -2.60 0.73
N THR A 137 2.08 -1.81 0.21
CA THR A 137 3.25 -2.31 -0.55
C THR A 137 4.12 -3.23 0.31
N VAL A 138 4.27 -2.91 1.60
CA VAL A 138 4.95 -3.76 2.59
C VAL A 138 4.20 -5.06 2.82
N GLN A 139 2.88 -4.99 3.02
CA GLN A 139 2.02 -6.14 3.34
C GLN A 139 1.86 -7.11 2.16
N HIS A 140 1.55 -6.61 0.96
CA HIS A 140 1.26 -7.41 -0.23
C HIS A 140 2.50 -7.67 -1.10
N GLY A 141 3.36 -6.66 -1.30
CA GLY A 141 4.48 -6.73 -2.24
C GLY A 141 5.78 -7.26 -1.61
N LEU A 142 6.17 -6.77 -0.43
CA LEU A 142 7.40 -7.17 0.28
C LEU A 142 7.19 -8.30 1.30
N GLY A 143 5.95 -8.76 1.49
CA GLY A 143 5.62 -9.82 2.45
C GLY A 143 5.96 -9.48 3.92
N GLY A 144 6.00 -8.20 4.29
CA GLY A 144 6.17 -7.74 5.66
C GLY A 144 4.92 -7.99 6.52
N HIS A 145 4.96 -7.52 7.78
CA HIS A 145 3.74 -7.41 8.60
C HIS A 145 3.50 -5.94 8.91
N SER A 146 2.52 -5.37 8.22
CA SER A 146 2.07 -3.99 8.33
C SER A 146 0.59 -3.96 7.97
N ILE A 147 -0.14 -2.99 8.51
CA ILE A 147 -1.58 -2.85 8.26
C ILE A 147 -1.83 -1.48 7.61
N PRO A 148 -2.21 -1.42 6.33
CA PRO A 148 -2.64 -0.17 5.71
C PRO A 148 -3.93 0.33 6.36
N VAL A 149 -3.97 1.64 6.64
CA VAL A 149 -5.09 2.34 7.25
C VAL A 149 -5.36 3.57 6.38
N ASP A 150 -6.50 3.62 5.70
CA ASP A 150 -6.90 4.78 4.90
C ASP A 150 -7.36 5.92 5.81
N TYR A 151 -7.69 7.08 5.23
CA TYR A 151 -8.16 8.19 6.04
C TYR A 151 -9.43 7.84 6.85
N SER A 152 -10.31 7.01 6.29
CA SER A 152 -11.62 6.68 6.84
C SER A 152 -11.55 5.57 7.89
N ALA A 153 -10.69 4.57 7.70
CA ALA A 153 -10.29 3.63 8.74
C ALA A 153 -9.61 4.34 9.91
N MET A 154 -8.75 5.35 9.67
CA MET A 154 -8.16 6.14 10.76
C MET A 154 -9.23 6.85 11.59
N VAL A 155 -10.32 7.32 10.95
CA VAL A 155 -11.49 7.87 11.68
C VAL A 155 -12.16 6.79 12.53
N ILE A 156 -12.40 5.58 12.00
CA ILE A 156 -12.93 4.45 12.77
C ILE A 156 -12.05 4.14 13.98
N LEU A 157 -10.72 4.10 13.82
CA LEU A 157 -9.77 3.83 14.89
C LEU A 157 -9.72 4.95 15.95
N MET A 158 -9.83 6.22 15.57
CA MET A 158 -9.95 7.34 16.52
C MET A 158 -11.27 7.31 17.29
N VAL A 159 -12.38 7.10 16.56
CA VAL A 159 -13.74 7.10 17.08
C VAL A 159 -14.01 5.91 18.01
N THR A 160 -13.30 4.79 17.85
CA THR A 160 -13.31 3.64 18.76
C THR A 160 -12.25 3.72 19.88
N GLU A 161 -11.57 4.86 20.03
CA GLU A 161 -10.50 5.13 21.02
C GLU A 161 -9.29 4.17 20.94
N ILE A 162 -9.14 3.47 19.80
CA ILE A 162 -7.96 2.65 19.50
C ILE A 162 -6.79 3.57 19.18
N ALA A 163 -6.96 4.56 18.31
CA ALA A 163 -5.98 5.58 17.95
C ALA A 163 -6.28 6.93 18.61
N SER A 164 -5.25 7.75 18.81
CA SER A 164 -5.37 9.14 19.27
C SER A 164 -4.99 10.13 18.16
N GLN A 165 -5.38 11.41 18.32
CA GLN A 165 -5.08 12.48 17.36
C GLN A 165 -3.59 12.58 16.95
N PRO A 166 -2.58 12.53 17.85
CA PRO A 166 -1.17 12.57 17.44
C PRO A 166 -0.72 11.31 16.69
N GLU A 167 -1.26 10.14 17.00
CA GLU A 167 -0.97 8.89 16.26
C GLU A 167 -1.59 8.94 14.86
N ALA A 168 -2.81 9.47 14.73
CA ALA A 168 -3.47 9.70 13.45
C ALA A 168 -2.73 10.73 12.58
N ALA A 169 -2.18 11.79 13.18
CA ALA A 169 -1.32 12.76 12.48
C ALA A 169 0.00 12.13 11.98
N GLY A 170 0.53 11.15 12.71
CA GLY A 170 1.69 10.35 12.29
C GLY A 170 1.38 9.22 11.30
N GLY A 171 0.11 9.01 10.94
CA GLY A 171 -0.31 7.99 9.97
C GLY A 171 -0.07 6.53 10.38
N LYS A 172 0.25 6.26 11.66
CA LYS A 172 0.60 4.93 12.18
C LYS A 172 -0.08 4.71 13.54
N VAL A 173 -0.60 3.51 13.80
CA VAL A 173 -1.35 3.19 15.03
C VAL A 173 -0.57 2.17 15.89
N PRO A 174 0.15 2.62 16.93
CA PRO A 174 1.05 1.77 17.72
C PRO A 174 0.34 0.56 18.34
N GLY A 175 0.78 -0.63 17.93
CA GLY A 175 0.30 -1.92 18.44
C GLY A 175 -0.74 -2.63 17.57
N LEU A 176 -1.15 -2.06 16.43
CA LEU A 176 -2.10 -2.69 15.51
C LEU A 176 -1.56 -4.04 14.97
N GLU A 177 -0.32 -4.02 14.47
CA GLU A 177 0.44 -5.19 14.02
C GLU A 177 0.80 -6.16 15.16
N ARG A 178 0.80 -5.71 16.42
CA ARG A 178 1.05 -6.56 17.59
C ARG A 178 -0.21 -7.32 18.04
N ALA A 179 -1.39 -6.71 17.87
CA ALA A 179 -2.67 -7.31 18.24
C ALA A 179 -3.22 -8.26 17.14
N ILE A 180 -2.96 -7.96 15.86
CA ILE A 180 -3.37 -8.79 14.73
C ILE A 180 -2.19 -9.67 14.27
N PRO A 181 -2.31 -11.02 14.32
CA PRO A 181 -1.27 -11.92 13.79
C PRO A 181 -1.07 -11.75 12.28
N LYS A 182 0.16 -11.96 11.78
CA LYS A 182 0.50 -11.81 10.34
C LYS A 182 -0.42 -12.60 9.40
N SER A 183 -0.78 -13.83 9.75
CA SER A 183 -1.70 -14.68 8.98
C SER A 183 -3.14 -14.15 8.87
N LYS A 184 -3.48 -13.12 9.66
CA LYS A 184 -4.76 -12.40 9.67
C LYS A 184 -4.61 -10.92 9.30
N GLY A 185 -3.39 -10.46 8.98
CA GLY A 185 -3.10 -9.06 8.67
C GLY A 185 -3.85 -8.56 7.44
N ILE A 186 -3.78 -9.32 6.34
CA ILE A 186 -4.46 -9.01 5.06
C ILE A 186 -5.99 -9.03 5.24
N GLU A 187 -6.52 -10.02 5.95
CA GLU A 187 -7.96 -10.09 6.24
C GLU A 187 -8.42 -8.90 7.09
N PHE A 188 -7.65 -8.49 8.08
CA PHE A 188 -7.96 -7.33 8.91
C PHE A 188 -7.92 -6.02 8.11
N SER A 189 -6.88 -5.80 7.30
CA SER A 189 -6.74 -4.56 6.51
C SER A 189 -7.80 -4.43 5.42
N ASP A 190 -8.12 -5.51 4.71
CA ASP A 190 -9.20 -5.53 3.71
C ASP A 190 -10.56 -5.19 4.32
N LEU A 191 -10.98 -5.90 5.39
CA LEU A 191 -12.25 -5.62 6.05
C LEU A 191 -12.29 -4.19 6.63
N LEU A 192 -11.20 -3.73 7.23
CA LEU A 192 -11.10 -2.37 7.79
C LEU A 192 -11.19 -1.31 6.69
N HIS A 193 -10.58 -1.54 5.53
CA HIS A 193 -10.69 -0.69 4.35
C HIS A 193 -12.13 -0.67 3.81
N GLN A 194 -12.81 -1.82 3.70
CA GLN A 194 -14.23 -1.87 3.32
C GLN A 194 -15.12 -1.06 4.28
N ALA A 195 -14.87 -1.12 5.59
CA ALA A 195 -15.58 -0.33 6.58
C ALA A 195 -15.29 1.19 6.47
N GLY A 196 -14.02 1.55 6.19
CA GLY A 196 -13.62 2.92 5.88
C GLY A 196 -14.31 3.48 4.64
N VAL A 197 -14.31 2.72 3.54
CA VAL A 197 -14.94 3.09 2.26
C VAL A 197 -16.47 3.18 2.38
N ALA A 198 -17.11 2.29 3.16
CA ALA A 198 -18.54 2.41 3.45
C ALA A 198 -18.87 3.73 4.16
N LEU A 199 -18.03 4.15 5.11
CA LEU A 199 -18.18 5.40 5.86
C LEU A 199 -17.84 6.66 5.02
N SER A 200 -16.89 6.57 4.08
CA SER A 200 -16.56 7.69 3.18
C SER A 200 -17.67 7.94 2.15
N ASN A 201 -18.19 6.86 1.55
CA ASN A 201 -19.31 6.90 0.60
C ASN A 201 -20.62 7.31 1.29
N SER A 202 -20.88 6.84 2.51
CA SER A 202 -22.06 7.22 3.30
C SER A 202 -21.74 7.46 4.77
N THR A 203 -21.62 8.74 5.12
CA THR A 203 -21.44 9.21 6.51
C THR A 203 -22.56 8.79 7.48
N LYS A 204 -23.66 8.23 6.98
CA LYS A 204 -24.81 7.69 7.73
C LYS A 204 -25.03 6.18 7.50
N ASP A 205 -24.05 5.45 6.97
CA ASP A 205 -24.20 4.00 6.76
C ASP A 205 -24.51 3.27 8.07
N LYS A 206 -25.48 2.35 7.99
CA LYS A 206 -25.96 1.57 9.13
C LYS A 206 -24.97 0.47 9.53
N LYS A 207 -24.24 -0.14 8.58
CA LYS A 207 -23.28 -1.20 8.90
C LYS A 207 -22.04 -0.62 9.59
N ALA A 208 -21.45 0.43 9.03
CA ALA A 208 -20.29 1.11 9.59
C ALA A 208 -20.58 1.66 11.00
N ARG A 209 -21.75 2.26 11.23
CA ARG A 209 -22.17 2.76 12.56
C ARG A 209 -22.40 1.63 13.56
N ALA A 210 -23.13 0.57 13.18
CA ALA A 210 -23.34 -0.58 14.05
C ALA A 210 -22.02 -1.26 14.47
N LEU A 211 -21.09 -1.43 13.52
CA LEU A 211 -19.74 -1.93 13.78
C LEU A 211 -19.00 -1.05 14.80
N VAL A 212 -19.03 0.28 14.59
CA VAL A 212 -18.31 1.23 15.43
C VAL A 212 -18.85 1.25 16.86
N ASP A 213 -20.17 1.15 17.06
CA ASP A 213 -20.78 1.04 18.40
C ASP A 213 -20.61 -0.35 19.06
N GLU A 214 -20.47 -1.44 18.29
CA GLU A 214 -20.15 -2.77 18.87
C GLU A 214 -18.76 -2.77 19.54
N VAL A 215 -17.79 -2.08 18.93
CA VAL A 215 -16.41 -2.01 19.43
C VAL A 215 -16.31 -1.15 20.69
N ALA A 216 -16.93 0.03 20.67
CA ALA A 216 -16.92 0.99 21.77
C ALA A 216 -18.26 1.73 21.86
N LYS A 217 -18.89 1.71 23.05
CA LYS A 217 -20.21 2.33 23.26
C LYS A 217 -20.14 3.86 23.05
N GLY A 218 -21.15 4.42 22.39
CA GLY A 218 -21.27 5.85 22.11
C GLY A 218 -20.40 6.34 20.94
N SER A 219 -19.77 5.45 20.20
CA SER A 219 -18.85 5.83 19.13
C SER A 219 -19.57 6.35 17.88
N SER A 220 -20.83 6.02 17.61
CA SER A 220 -21.63 6.77 16.62
C SER A 220 -21.82 8.25 17.01
N GLN A 221 -21.88 8.59 18.31
CA GLN A 221 -21.99 9.98 18.76
C GLN A 221 -20.64 10.71 18.56
N ARG A 222 -19.52 10.09 18.95
CA ARG A 222 -18.16 10.59 18.64
C ARG A 222 -17.94 10.78 17.13
N LEU A 223 -18.52 9.92 16.29
CA LEU A 223 -18.47 10.03 14.83
C LEU A 223 -19.25 11.24 14.31
N ASP A 224 -20.48 11.46 14.79
CA ASP A 224 -21.27 12.64 14.40
C ASP A 224 -20.64 13.95 14.92
N GLU A 225 -20.06 13.95 16.13
CA GLU A 225 -19.26 15.06 16.64
C GLU A 225 -18.07 15.35 15.71
N TRP A 226 -17.27 14.34 15.38
CA TRP A 226 -16.12 14.45 14.47
C TRP A 226 -16.54 14.96 13.07
N LEU A 227 -17.64 14.46 12.52
CA LEU A 227 -18.22 14.94 11.26
C LEU A 227 -18.68 16.39 11.35
N SER A 228 -19.25 16.81 12.48
CA SER A 228 -19.64 18.21 12.72
C SER A 228 -18.42 19.12 12.82
N GLY A 229 -17.37 18.70 13.54
CA GLY A 229 -16.09 19.40 13.67
C GLY A 229 -15.39 19.55 12.33
N LYS A 230 -15.36 18.50 11.50
CA LYS A 230 -14.84 18.55 10.13
C LYS A 230 -15.62 19.53 9.24
N LYS A 231 -16.96 19.56 9.33
CA LYS A 231 -17.79 20.56 8.61
C LYS A 231 -17.50 21.99 9.10
N ALA A 232 -17.41 22.20 10.40
CA ALA A 232 -17.07 23.50 10.99
C ALA A 232 -15.68 23.98 10.58
N ALA A 233 -14.67 23.09 10.62
CA ALA A 233 -13.31 23.38 10.16
C ALA A 233 -13.28 23.75 8.67
N LYS A 234 -13.96 22.98 7.80
CA LYS A 234 -14.06 23.31 6.36
C LYS A 234 -14.72 24.68 6.14
N LYS A 235 -15.76 25.04 6.92
CA LYS A 235 -16.40 26.37 6.88
C LYS A 235 -15.47 27.49 7.34
N ARG A 236 -14.67 27.28 8.40
CA ARG A 236 -13.65 28.25 8.88
C ARG A 236 -12.56 28.50 7.83
N VAL A 237 -12.01 27.42 7.24
CA VAL A 237 -10.99 27.52 6.18
C VAL A 237 -11.55 28.20 4.93
N ALA A 238 -12.79 27.88 4.52
CA ALA A 238 -13.47 28.55 3.41
C ALA A 238 -13.65 30.05 3.69
N LYS A 239 -14.12 30.45 4.89
CA LYS A 239 -14.24 31.87 5.26
C LYS A 239 -12.88 32.58 5.24
N ARG A 240 -11.80 31.96 5.75
CA ARG A 240 -10.45 32.54 5.71
C ARG A 240 -9.96 32.72 4.28
N LYS A 241 -10.10 31.71 3.41
CA LYS A 241 -9.67 31.80 2.01
C LYS A 241 -10.49 32.82 1.22
N ALA A 242 -11.80 32.94 1.49
CA ALA A 242 -12.65 33.98 0.91
C ALA A 242 -12.20 35.39 1.34
N ALA A 243 -12.00 35.63 2.65
CA ALA A 243 -11.52 36.92 3.15
C ALA A 243 -10.13 37.28 2.60
N GLN A 244 -9.20 36.33 2.50
CA GLN A 244 -7.89 36.55 1.87
C GLN A 244 -8.01 36.87 0.37
N ALA A 245 -8.97 36.26 -0.35
CA ALA A 245 -9.24 36.55 -1.76
C ALA A 245 -10.06 37.84 -1.99
N GLN A 246 -10.67 38.42 -0.95
CA GLN A 246 -11.28 39.75 -0.98
C GLN A 246 -10.21 40.82 -0.70
N ALA A 247 -9.43 40.68 0.37
CA ALA A 247 -8.32 41.57 0.68
C ALA A 247 -7.31 41.68 -0.49
N ALA A 248 -6.92 40.55 -1.10
CA ALA A 248 -6.03 40.56 -2.27
C ALA A 248 -6.66 41.12 -3.56
N LYS A 249 -7.99 41.34 -3.60
CA LYS A 249 -8.65 42.08 -4.68
C LYS A 249 -8.71 43.57 -4.37
N GLU A 250 -9.10 43.93 -3.15
CA GLU A 250 -9.13 45.31 -2.65
C GLU A 250 -7.73 45.95 -2.75
N GLU A 251 -6.68 45.22 -2.34
CA GLU A 251 -5.27 45.63 -2.47
C GLU A 251 -4.83 45.80 -3.94
N ALA A 252 -5.28 44.92 -4.84
CA ALA A 252 -4.99 45.03 -6.27
C ALA A 252 -5.78 46.14 -6.97
N GLU A 253 -7.00 46.43 -6.51
CA GLU A 253 -7.86 47.49 -7.05
C GLU A 253 -7.36 48.87 -6.59
N LEU A 254 -6.98 49.02 -5.32
CA LEU A 254 -6.30 50.20 -4.79
C LEU A 254 -4.97 50.46 -5.52
N ALA A 255 -4.13 49.43 -5.72
CA ALA A 255 -2.89 49.58 -6.48
C ALA A 255 -3.13 50.01 -7.94
N ALA A 256 -4.18 49.49 -8.59
CA ALA A 256 -4.56 49.89 -9.93
C ALA A 256 -5.16 51.31 -10.00
N GLU A 257 -5.78 51.79 -8.93
CA GLU A 257 -6.29 53.17 -8.83
C GLU A 257 -5.17 54.18 -8.52
N GLU A 258 -4.23 53.85 -7.64
CA GLU A 258 -3.01 54.63 -7.43
C GLU A 258 -2.17 54.74 -8.73
N GLU A 259 -2.04 53.66 -9.50
CA GLU A 259 -1.30 53.70 -10.77
C GLU A 259 -2.00 54.59 -11.82
N LYS A 260 -3.34 54.62 -11.84
CA LYS A 260 -4.13 55.57 -12.66
C LYS A 260 -3.95 57.01 -12.19
N ALA A 261 -3.96 57.27 -10.87
CA ALA A 261 -3.76 58.59 -10.30
C ALA A 261 -2.32 59.13 -10.52
N ALA A 262 -1.32 58.24 -10.50
CA ALA A 262 0.06 58.56 -10.85
C ALA A 262 0.21 58.92 -12.34
N LYS A 263 -0.56 58.27 -13.22
CA LYS A 263 -0.60 58.59 -14.67
C LYS A 263 -1.32 59.91 -14.95
N SER A 264 -2.44 60.22 -14.29
CA SER A 264 -3.18 61.48 -14.50
C SER A 264 -2.41 62.73 -14.01
N LYS A 265 -1.56 62.62 -12.99
CA LYS A 265 -0.68 63.72 -12.55
C LYS A 265 0.48 64.04 -13.51
N LYS A 266 0.73 63.24 -14.57
CA LYS A 266 1.80 63.52 -15.55
C LYS A 266 1.37 64.42 -16.72
N THR A 267 0.08 64.52 -17.04
CA THR A 267 -0.40 65.35 -18.17
C THR A 267 -0.50 66.84 -17.88
N SER A 268 -0.55 67.26 -16.61
CA SER A 268 -0.72 68.67 -16.22
C SER A 268 0.58 69.49 -16.10
N LYS A 269 1.76 68.88 -16.33
CA LYS A 269 3.08 69.54 -16.13
C LYS A 269 3.85 69.84 -17.43
N SER A 270 3.17 69.89 -18.57
CA SER A 270 3.78 70.03 -19.92
C SER A 270 3.67 71.43 -20.53
N THR A 271 3.76 72.51 -19.72
CA THR A 271 3.59 73.89 -20.25
C THR A 271 4.45 74.97 -19.56
N LYS A 272 5.71 74.69 -19.21
CA LYS A 272 6.69 75.80 -19.06
C LYS A 272 8.16 75.41 -19.25
N LYS A 273 8.90 76.39 -19.78
CA LYS A 273 10.37 76.53 -19.85
C LYS A 273 11.11 75.60 -20.82
N SER A 274 11.04 75.99 -22.09
CA SER A 274 12.08 75.78 -23.10
C SER A 274 13.41 76.46 -22.74
N ALA A 275 14.43 76.22 -23.58
CA ALA A 275 15.73 76.89 -23.65
C ALA A 275 16.75 76.63 -22.52
N SER A 276 17.64 75.66 -22.76
CA SER A 276 19.04 75.99 -23.08
C SER A 276 19.71 74.90 -23.92
N LYS A 277 20.66 75.30 -24.77
CA LYS A 277 21.40 74.45 -25.72
C LYS A 277 22.39 73.50 -25.04
N THR A 278 22.63 72.36 -25.68
CA THR A 278 23.98 71.77 -25.80
C THR A 278 24.16 71.34 -27.26
N GLU A 279 25.20 71.83 -27.93
CA GLU A 279 25.56 71.39 -29.29
C GLU A 279 26.51 70.17 -29.24
N ALA A 280 26.55 69.41 -30.34
CA ALA A 280 27.22 68.10 -30.39
C ALA A 280 28.66 68.18 -30.93
N ALA A 281 29.51 67.19 -30.61
CA ALA A 281 29.95 66.19 -31.61
C ALA A 281 31.13 65.29 -31.15
N ALA A 282 31.03 64.01 -31.56
CA ALA A 282 32.13 63.12 -32.00
C ALA A 282 33.20 62.56 -31.03
N ALA A 283 33.86 61.51 -31.54
CA ALA A 283 35.10 60.84 -31.11
C ALA A 283 35.07 59.82 -29.93
N GLN A 284 35.20 58.54 -30.32
CA GLN A 284 35.73 57.38 -29.56
C GLN A 284 37.29 57.46 -29.45
N PRO A 285 38.04 56.62 -28.70
CA PRO A 285 37.83 55.18 -28.43
C PRO A 285 38.16 54.68 -27.00
N ALA A 286 38.77 53.50 -26.83
CA ALA A 286 38.53 52.60 -25.69
C ALA A 286 39.78 51.96 -25.02
N LYS A 287 39.61 51.61 -23.73
CA LYS A 287 40.22 50.50 -22.94
C LYS A 287 41.76 50.33 -22.81
N ASP A 288 42.26 50.50 -21.58
CA ASP A 288 42.41 49.39 -20.59
C ASP A 288 42.04 49.94 -19.17
N ALA A 289 42.78 49.95 -18.04
CA ALA A 289 44.15 49.59 -17.67
C ALA A 289 44.23 48.75 -16.35
N LYS A 290 43.95 47.44 -16.45
CA LYS A 290 44.52 46.32 -15.66
C LYS A 290 45.38 46.64 -14.40
N SER A 291 44.96 46.14 -13.22
CA SER A 291 45.84 45.79 -12.08
C SER A 291 45.22 44.64 -11.26
N THR A 292 45.89 43.48 -11.09
CA THR A 292 46.53 42.95 -9.84
C THR A 292 45.63 42.87 -8.60
N ALA A 293 45.65 41.86 -7.71
CA ALA A 293 46.59 40.76 -7.38
C ALA A 293 45.87 39.71 -6.45
N LYS A 294 46.38 38.54 -6.01
CA LYS A 294 47.55 37.68 -6.34
C LYS A 294 47.35 36.24 -5.76
N ALA A 295 46.81 35.32 -6.58
CA ALA A 295 47.11 33.88 -6.70
C ALA A 295 47.26 32.89 -5.49
N LYS A 296 46.61 31.72 -5.63
CA LYS A 296 47.11 30.30 -5.58
C LYS A 296 47.79 29.76 -4.29
N ALA A 297 47.60 28.51 -3.80
CA ALA A 297 47.21 27.19 -4.34
C ALA A 297 48.33 26.32 -4.99
N LYS A 298 48.51 25.09 -4.46
CA LYS A 298 49.18 23.84 -4.96
C LYS A 298 48.88 22.74 -3.89
N SER A 299 48.53 21.47 -4.13
CA SER A 299 49.04 20.37 -4.99
C SER A 299 50.50 19.95 -4.66
N VAL A 300 50.88 18.66 -4.64
CA VAL A 300 51.05 17.72 -5.77
C VAL A 300 50.86 16.23 -5.31
N LYS A 301 51.02 15.25 -6.24
CA LYS A 301 50.69 13.81 -6.14
C LYS A 301 51.98 12.89 -6.05
N PRO A 302 52.12 11.65 -6.58
CA PRO A 302 52.69 10.50 -5.82
C PRO A 302 53.96 9.86 -6.45
N PRO A 303 54.34 8.63 -6.05
CA PRO A 303 54.82 7.61 -7.02
C PRO A 303 54.22 6.17 -6.83
N LYS A 304 54.66 5.21 -7.67
CA LYS A 304 54.25 3.78 -7.79
C LYS A 304 55.48 2.84 -7.87
N LYS A 305 55.31 1.52 -7.61
CA LYS A 305 55.59 0.33 -8.48
C LYS A 305 55.32 -0.98 -7.67
N ALA A 306 54.78 -2.11 -8.19
CA ALA A 306 55.14 -3.03 -9.31
C ALA A 306 56.20 -4.10 -8.87
N ASP A 307 56.25 -5.37 -9.32
CA ASP A 307 55.82 -6.00 -10.60
C ASP A 307 55.19 -7.45 -10.44
N GLU A 308 55.27 -8.29 -11.49
CA GLU A 308 54.45 -9.46 -11.93
C GLU A 308 54.95 -10.86 -11.41
N ALA A 309 54.55 -12.10 -11.80
CA ALA A 309 53.76 -12.64 -12.93
C ALA A 309 53.18 -14.08 -12.71
N GLU A 310 52.19 -14.45 -13.55
CA GLU A 310 51.82 -15.76 -14.20
C GLU A 310 51.79 -17.18 -13.52
N SER A 311 50.90 -18.04 -14.06
CA SER A 311 50.95 -19.53 -14.18
C SER A 311 50.10 -20.44 -13.25
N GLU A 312 50.22 -21.76 -13.44
CA GLU A 312 49.13 -22.77 -13.47
C GLU A 312 48.89 -23.64 -12.19
N ALA A 313 47.66 -24.14 -12.07
CA ALA A 313 47.26 -25.49 -11.61
C ALA A 313 47.48 -26.02 -10.15
N ALA A 314 46.61 -26.99 -9.81
CA ALA A 314 46.79 -28.14 -8.90
C ALA A 314 46.92 -27.99 -7.35
N LYS A 315 45.85 -28.44 -6.66
CA LYS A 315 45.84 -29.41 -5.54
C LYS A 315 46.83 -29.26 -4.33
N LYS A 316 46.23 -29.03 -3.14
CA LYS A 316 46.47 -29.64 -1.78
C LYS A 316 46.69 -28.63 -0.64
N LYS A 317 46.11 -28.96 0.53
CA LYS A 317 46.50 -28.41 1.86
C LYS A 317 47.93 -28.85 2.23
N PRO A 318 48.65 -28.03 3.03
CA PRO A 318 49.07 -28.45 4.38
C PRO A 318 48.86 -27.33 5.44
N THR A 319 48.41 -27.60 6.67
CA THR A 319 49.16 -27.75 7.96
C THR A 319 49.96 -26.49 8.42
N THR A 320 50.26 -26.18 9.70
CA THR A 320 50.20 -26.95 10.99
C THR A 320 50.29 -26.02 12.21
N LYS A 321 49.62 -26.36 13.34
CA LYS A 321 50.10 -26.26 14.76
C LYS A 321 48.91 -26.41 15.75
N LYS A 322 49.04 -26.86 17.01
CA LYS A 322 49.61 -28.11 17.59
C LYS A 322 49.29 -28.12 19.10
N ALA A 323 48.29 -28.90 19.54
CA ALA A 323 48.07 -29.36 20.93
C ALA A 323 46.96 -30.45 20.88
N THR A 324 47.24 -31.75 21.03
CA THR A 324 47.26 -32.51 22.31
C THR A 324 46.03 -32.25 23.20
N ALA A 325 45.27 -33.20 23.73
CA ALA A 325 45.10 -34.66 23.71
C ALA A 325 43.93 -34.92 24.72
N ALA A 326 43.30 -36.07 24.93
CA ALA A 326 43.43 -37.42 24.36
C ALA A 326 42.03 -38.08 24.30
N LYS A 327 41.90 -39.21 23.59
CA LYS A 327 40.69 -40.05 23.55
C LYS A 327 41.06 -41.49 23.91
N LYS A 328 40.28 -42.17 24.76
CA LYS A 328 40.21 -43.64 24.75
C LYS A 328 38.91 -44.19 25.35
N GLU A 329 38.21 -45.02 24.58
CA GLU A 329 37.24 -45.99 25.10
C GLU A 329 37.97 -47.26 25.58
N THR A 330 37.36 -48.08 26.44
CA THR A 330 37.53 -49.56 26.46
C THR A 330 36.40 -50.24 27.29
N PRO A 331 36.07 -51.55 27.12
CA PRO A 331 34.68 -52.02 27.33
C PRO A 331 34.46 -53.35 28.11
N THR A 332 33.17 -53.64 28.40
CA THR A 332 32.53 -54.98 28.59
C THR A 332 32.97 -55.95 29.72
N LYS A 333 31.98 -56.49 30.46
CA LYS A 333 31.51 -57.92 30.32
C LYS A 333 30.40 -58.34 31.32
N LYS A 334 29.40 -59.10 30.82
CA LYS A 334 28.64 -60.22 31.45
C LYS A 334 27.78 -59.93 32.72
N ALA A 335 26.69 -60.66 33.04
CA ALA A 335 25.80 -61.55 32.25
C ALA A 335 24.37 -61.66 32.92
N PRO A 336 23.63 -62.80 33.01
CA PRO A 336 22.37 -62.93 32.24
C PRO A 336 21.10 -63.40 33.01
N THR A 337 19.90 -63.24 32.42
CA THR A 337 18.87 -64.31 32.25
C THR A 337 17.66 -63.81 31.42
N PRO A 338 16.83 -64.69 30.79
CA PRO A 338 15.78 -64.27 29.84
C PRO A 338 14.35 -64.82 30.10
N LYS A 339 13.33 -64.17 29.51
CA LYS A 339 12.20 -64.85 28.82
C LYS A 339 11.32 -63.89 28.01
N LYS A 340 10.86 -64.33 26.82
CA LYS A 340 9.83 -63.68 25.98
C LYS A 340 9.12 -64.74 25.12
N ALA A 341 7.79 -64.74 25.15
CA ALA A 341 6.88 -65.38 24.18
C ALA A 341 5.52 -64.63 24.29
N SER A 342 4.75 -64.20 23.28
CA SER A 342 4.40 -64.69 21.92
C SER A 342 3.36 -65.82 21.90
N ALA A 343 2.31 -65.83 21.06
CA ALA A 343 1.71 -64.80 20.16
C ALA A 343 0.36 -65.32 19.57
N ALA A 344 -0.47 -64.42 18.99
CA ALA A 344 -1.67 -64.72 18.16
C ALA A 344 -2.83 -65.47 18.89
N SER A 345 -4.03 -65.73 18.35
CA SER A 345 -4.69 -65.43 17.04
C SER A 345 -6.22 -65.23 17.19
N LYS A 346 -6.92 -64.85 16.11
CA LYS A 346 -8.41 -64.98 15.90
C LYS A 346 -8.80 -66.46 15.60
N PRO A 347 -10.09 -66.91 15.46
CA PRO A 347 -11.36 -66.18 15.18
C PRO A 347 -12.71 -66.67 15.83
N THR A 348 -13.82 -66.00 15.46
CA THR A 348 -15.23 -66.48 15.24
C THR A 348 -16.27 -66.80 16.35
N SER A 349 -17.46 -66.18 16.16
CA SER A 349 -18.87 -66.68 16.22
C SER A 349 -19.68 -66.92 17.53
N THR A 350 -20.92 -66.39 17.52
CA THR A 350 -22.21 -66.85 18.17
C THR A 350 -22.33 -66.93 19.72
N SER A 351 -23.49 -66.72 20.39
CA SER A 351 -24.72 -65.93 20.07
C SER A 351 -25.77 -65.92 21.22
N GLN A 352 -26.35 -64.74 21.54
CA GLN A 352 -27.65 -64.55 22.24
C GLN A 352 -27.82 -65.16 23.66
N PRO A 353 -28.96 -65.03 24.40
CA PRO A 353 -30.28 -64.39 24.15
C PRO A 353 -30.44 -63.03 24.90
N THR A 354 -31.58 -62.36 25.17
CA THR A 354 -33.04 -62.68 25.10
C THR A 354 -33.89 -61.60 24.37
N ALA A 355 -35.03 -61.12 24.92
CA ALA A 355 -36.23 -60.88 24.12
C ALA A 355 -37.36 -60.02 24.75
N LYS A 356 -38.02 -59.17 23.93
CA LYS A 356 -39.44 -58.74 24.03
C LYS A 356 -39.94 -58.17 22.67
N LYS A 357 -41.26 -58.09 22.45
CA LYS A 357 -41.85 -58.62 21.17
C LYS A 357 -43.19 -57.98 20.67
N LYS A 358 -43.20 -56.80 20.00
CA LYS A 358 -44.35 -56.27 19.18
C LYS A 358 -43.84 -55.55 17.92
N LYS A 359 -44.07 -56.04 16.69
CA LYS A 359 -45.29 -56.07 15.84
C LYS A 359 -45.72 -54.67 15.34
N THR A 360 -45.70 -54.29 14.03
CA THR A 360 -46.25 -54.84 12.75
C THR A 360 -47.79 -54.71 12.63
N VAL A 361 -48.43 -54.38 11.48
CA VAL A 361 -48.03 -54.49 10.05
C VAL A 361 -48.86 -53.58 9.09
N LYS A 362 -48.47 -53.57 7.79
CA LYS A 362 -49.08 -53.13 6.47
C LYS A 362 -50.65 -52.96 6.36
N LYS A 363 -51.31 -52.54 5.24
CA LYS A 363 -51.03 -52.68 3.77
C LYS A 363 -52.05 -51.94 2.85
N SER A 364 -51.67 -51.70 1.57
CA SER A 364 -52.52 -51.62 0.33
C SER A 364 -53.52 -50.45 0.14
N ALA A 365 -53.92 -50.03 -1.10
CA ALA A 365 -53.47 -50.38 -2.47
C ALA A 365 -53.84 -49.29 -3.53
N LYS A 366 -53.30 -49.47 -4.75
CA LYS A 366 -53.59 -48.76 -6.03
C LYS A 366 -54.92 -49.29 -6.67
N PRO A 367 -55.42 -48.86 -7.86
CA PRO A 367 -54.74 -48.54 -9.15
C PRO A 367 -54.92 -47.05 -9.56
N LEU A 368 -54.74 -46.54 -10.80
CA LEU A 368 -54.32 -47.07 -12.11
C LEU A 368 -53.02 -46.34 -12.59
N ALA A 369 -52.95 -45.90 -13.87
CA ALA A 369 -51.97 -45.01 -14.51
C ALA A 369 -52.47 -44.59 -15.92
N SER A 370 -51.83 -43.60 -16.56
CA SER A 370 -51.80 -43.42 -18.03
C SER A 370 -50.40 -42.95 -18.49
N GLU A 371 -50.03 -43.26 -19.73
CA GLU A 371 -48.72 -43.10 -20.38
C GLU A 371 -48.97 -42.75 -21.87
N PRO A 372 -47.99 -42.45 -22.78
CA PRO A 372 -46.54 -42.75 -22.78
C PRO A 372 -45.67 -41.49 -23.09
N LYS A 373 -44.40 -41.47 -23.57
CA LYS A 373 -43.53 -42.48 -24.24
C LYS A 373 -42.02 -42.16 -24.10
N ALA A 374 -41.18 -43.16 -24.42
CA ALA A 374 -39.70 -43.21 -24.34
C ALA A 374 -38.95 -42.19 -25.25
N THR A 375 -37.61 -41.99 -25.23
CA THR A 375 -36.47 -42.94 -25.11
C THR A 375 -35.20 -42.31 -24.49
N SER A 376 -34.09 -43.06 -24.40
CA SER A 376 -32.81 -42.67 -23.77
C SER A 376 -31.58 -43.05 -24.60
N LYS A 377 -30.43 -42.38 -24.37
CA LYS A 377 -29.08 -43.00 -24.36
C LYS A 377 -27.96 -42.08 -23.84
N LYS A 378 -26.86 -42.70 -23.40
CA LYS A 378 -25.58 -42.06 -23.02
C LYS A 378 -24.48 -42.42 -24.02
N SER A 379 -23.57 -41.49 -24.29
CA SER A 379 -22.18 -41.73 -24.74
C SER A 379 -21.37 -40.46 -24.41
N ASN A 380 -20.60 -40.41 -23.32
CA ASN A 380 -19.32 -41.07 -23.05
C ASN A 380 -18.17 -40.49 -23.89
N SER A 381 -17.11 -40.01 -23.21
CA SER A 381 -16.06 -39.16 -23.80
C SER A 381 -14.81 -39.94 -24.20
N ARG A 382 -14.10 -39.47 -25.23
CA ARG A 382 -12.74 -39.92 -25.56
C ARG A 382 -11.86 -38.79 -26.07
N LYS A 383 -10.59 -38.84 -25.69
CA LYS A 383 -9.55 -37.88 -26.07
C LYS A 383 -9.23 -38.00 -27.56
N LEU A 384 -8.88 -36.89 -28.20
CA LEU A 384 -8.17 -36.86 -29.49
C LEU A 384 -6.85 -36.09 -29.32
N THR A 385 -5.74 -36.65 -29.81
CA THR A 385 -4.42 -36.00 -29.76
C THR A 385 -3.58 -36.35 -30.98
N LYS A 386 -3.04 -35.33 -31.66
CA LYS A 386 -2.01 -35.37 -32.72
C LYS A 386 -2.35 -36.10 -34.03
N ARG A 387 -2.17 -35.39 -35.16
CA ARG A 387 -1.06 -35.60 -36.10
C ARG A 387 -0.86 -34.33 -36.96
N LYS A 388 0.34 -34.18 -37.55
CA LYS A 388 0.67 -33.09 -38.49
C LYS A 388 0.22 -33.43 -39.93
N PRO A 389 0.03 -32.43 -40.82
CA PRO A 389 0.22 -32.58 -42.26
C PRO A 389 1.71 -32.71 -42.62
N ARG A 390 2.01 -32.78 -43.92
CA ARG A 390 3.34 -33.04 -44.50
C ARG A 390 4.38 -31.97 -44.16
#